data_AF-A0A2W1LG71-F1
#
_entry.id   AF-A0A2W1LG71-F1
#
_cell.length_a   1.000
_cell.length_b   1.000
_cell.length_c   1.000
_cell.angle_alpha   90.00
_cell.angle_beta   90.00
_cell.angle_gamma   90.00
#
_symmetry.space_group_name_H-M   'P 1'
#
loop_
_entity.id
_entity.type
_entity.pdbx_description
1 polymer ?
#
loop_
_entity_poly.entity_id
_entity_poly.type
_entity_poly.pdbx_seq_one_letter_code
_entity_poly.pdbx_strand_id
1 'polypeptide(L)'
;MTTAFKVAWFEFLYQVKSKFFILGMLVMLAFLWNEFAPYIMHLPIDDDEDIRQLRTAGVHNDMLFVEVSPEQTLAAVIEHMESYSLSAENDLAARELAAEEKNQGLSLQEADRLIRERYPSFVPQWEIFVEEQGHRLGTGEEIVPVFRSYYGEH
;
A
#
# COMPACT_ATOMS: atom_id res chain seq x y z
N MET A 1 17.17 28.81 -39.86
CA MET A 1 16.64 27.43 -39.79
C MET A 1 17.19 26.62 -40.95
N THR A 2 17.81 25.49 -40.65
CA THR A 2 18.34 24.54 -41.64
C THR A 2 17.20 23.89 -42.44
N THR A 3 17.48 23.46 -43.68
CA THR A 3 16.49 22.89 -44.61
C THR A 3 15.76 21.67 -44.02
N ALA A 4 16.46 20.84 -43.25
CA ALA A 4 15.88 19.69 -42.56
C ALA A 4 14.74 20.08 -41.59
N PHE A 5 14.90 21.19 -40.87
CA PHE A 5 13.88 21.69 -39.94
C PHE A 5 12.62 22.17 -40.69
N LYS A 6 12.78 22.82 -41.85
CA LYS A 6 11.64 23.27 -42.67
C LYS A 6 10.84 22.11 -43.25
N VAL A 7 11.53 21.05 -43.68
CA VAL A 7 10.88 19.83 -44.21
C VAL A 7 10.13 19.10 -43.09
N ALA A 8 10.76 18.90 -41.93
CA ALA A 8 10.10 18.29 -40.77
C ALA A 8 8.87 19.09 -40.30
N TRP A 9 8.96 20.43 -40.32
CA TRP A 9 7.85 21.31 -39.98
C TRP A 9 6.68 21.21 -40.97
N PHE A 10 6.97 21.12 -42.28
CA PHE A 10 5.94 20.99 -43.30
C PHE A 10 5.24 19.62 -43.24
N GLU A 11 6.02 18.54 -43.09
CA GLU A 11 5.51 17.17 -42.88
C GLU A 11 4.61 17.11 -41.64
N PHE A 12 5.03 17.72 -40.53
CA PHE A 12 4.22 17.83 -39.32
C PHE A 12 2.88 18.55 -39.58
N LEU A 13 2.90 19.73 -40.22
CA LEU A 13 1.68 20.49 -40.53
C LEU A 13 0.73 19.73 -41.46
N TYR A 14 1.27 18.91 -42.37
CA TYR A 14 0.46 18.05 -43.23
C TYR A 14 -0.19 16.91 -42.43
N GLN A 15 0.56 16.26 -41.55
CA GLN A 15 0.04 15.18 -40.71
C GLN A 15 -0.98 15.66 -39.68
N VAL A 16 -0.80 16.84 -39.07
CA VAL A 16 -1.75 17.41 -38.10
C VAL A 16 -3.15 17.65 -38.70
N LYS A 17 -3.24 17.89 -40.01
CA LYS A 17 -4.53 18.03 -40.73
C LYS A 17 -5.20 16.70 -41.04
N SER A 18 -4.49 15.58 -40.86
CA SER A 18 -5.05 14.25 -41.05
C SER A 18 -6.01 13.92 -39.92
N LYS A 19 -7.24 13.51 -40.28
CA LYS A 19 -8.24 13.05 -39.31
C LYS A 19 -7.74 11.85 -38.50
N PHE A 20 -6.88 11.00 -39.07
CA PHE A 20 -6.28 9.86 -38.38
C PHE A 20 -5.25 10.28 -37.34
N PHE A 21 -4.46 11.32 -37.61
CA PHE A 21 -3.52 11.88 -36.63
C PHE A 21 -4.27 12.50 -35.46
N ILE A 22 -5.32 13.29 -35.73
CA ILE A 22 -6.18 13.87 -34.69
C ILE A 22 -6.83 12.77 -33.85
N LEU A 23 -7.36 11.72 -34.50
CA LEU A 23 -7.94 10.58 -33.79
C LEU A 23 -6.90 9.87 -32.91
N GLY A 24 -5.69 9.62 -33.43
CA GLY A 24 -4.59 9.04 -32.65
C GLY A 24 -4.21 9.90 -31.44
N MET A 25 -4.15 11.22 -31.61
CA MET A 25 -3.91 12.17 -30.52
C MET A 25 -5.04 12.15 -29.48
N LEU A 26 -6.30 12.06 -29.89
CA LEU A 26 -7.43 11.96 -28.97
C LEU A 26 -7.41 10.65 -28.18
N VAL A 27 -7.09 9.53 -28.82
CA VAL A 27 -6.94 8.24 -28.15
C VAL A 27 -5.77 8.28 -27.17
N MET A 28 -4.64 8.86 -27.57
CA MET A 28 -3.48 9.05 -26.70
C MET A 28 -3.83 9.93 -25.50
N LEU A 29 -4.53 11.06 -25.71
CA LEU A 29 -4.98 11.93 -24.63
C LEU A 29 -5.99 11.25 -23.70
N ALA A 30 -6.89 10.41 -24.24
CA ALA A 30 -7.82 9.63 -23.42
C ALA A 30 -7.08 8.56 -22.59
N PHE A 31 -6.05 7.93 -23.16
CA PHE A 31 -5.20 6.99 -22.44
C PHE A 31 -4.40 7.69 -21.34
N LEU A 32 -3.74 8.80 -21.68
CA LEU A 32 -3.04 9.64 -20.71
C LEU A 32 -3.99 10.13 -19.62
N TRP A 33 -5.21 10.55 -19.98
CA TRP A 33 -6.20 10.96 -18.97
C TRP A 33 -6.60 9.79 -18.07
N ASN A 34 -6.86 8.60 -18.61
CA ASN A 34 -7.17 7.43 -17.79
C ASN A 34 -6.01 7.10 -16.83
N GLU A 35 -4.78 7.16 -17.32
CA GLU A 35 -3.59 6.90 -16.51
C GLU A 35 -3.38 7.98 -15.44
N PHE A 36 -3.50 9.27 -15.79
CA PHE A 36 -3.15 10.39 -14.91
C PHE A 36 -4.31 10.90 -14.03
N ALA A 37 -5.57 10.68 -14.42
CA ALA A 37 -6.72 11.22 -13.71
C ALA A 37 -6.83 10.73 -12.25
N PRO A 38 -6.53 9.45 -11.90
CA PRO A 38 -6.48 9.03 -10.51
C PRO A 38 -5.51 9.88 -9.69
N TYR A 39 -4.31 10.16 -10.24
CA TYR A 39 -3.30 10.96 -9.54
C TYR A 39 -3.72 12.43 -9.37
N ILE A 40 -4.42 13.02 -10.35
CA ILE A 40 -4.88 14.41 -10.27
C ILE A 40 -6.10 14.55 -9.34
N MET A 41 -7.03 13.59 -9.36
CA MET A 41 -8.27 13.67 -8.59
C MET A 41 -8.07 13.44 -7.09
N HIS A 42 -7.04 12.69 -6.69
CA HIS A 42 -6.80 12.33 -5.28
C HIS A 42 -5.77 13.23 -4.57
N LEU A 43 -5.39 14.35 -5.19
CA LEU A 43 -4.40 15.31 -4.66
C LEU A 43 -5.04 16.47 -3.87
N PRO A 44 -6.31 16.36 -3.49
CA PRO A 44 -6.57 16.45 -2.06
C PRO A 44 -7.19 15.15 -1.54
N ILE A 45 -6.52 14.54 -0.56
CA ILE A 45 -7.15 13.57 0.35
C ILE A 45 -7.85 14.42 1.41
N ASP A 46 -9.19 14.43 1.37
CA ASP A 46 -9.99 15.23 2.29
C ASP A 46 -10.52 14.38 3.46
N ASP A 47 -10.78 13.10 3.23
CA ASP A 47 -11.28 12.17 4.26
C ASP A 47 -10.82 10.71 4.12
N ASP A 48 -11.25 9.86 5.06
CA ASP A 48 -10.94 8.42 5.08
C ASP A 48 -11.65 7.63 3.97
N GLU A 49 -12.65 8.20 3.30
CA GLU A 49 -13.31 7.57 2.16
C GLU A 49 -12.44 7.69 0.91
N ASP A 50 -11.75 8.80 0.72
CA ASP A 50 -10.76 8.98 -0.35
C ASP A 50 -9.66 7.91 -0.27
N ILE A 51 -9.17 7.65 0.95
CA ILE A 51 -8.17 6.59 1.23
C ILE A 51 -8.70 5.21 0.83
N ARG A 52 -9.97 4.91 1.10
CA ARG A 52 -10.60 3.64 0.71
C ARG A 52 -10.76 3.51 -0.80
N GLN A 53 -11.11 4.59 -1.48
CA GLN A 53 -11.23 4.62 -2.93
C GLN A 53 -9.85 4.44 -3.59
N LEU A 54 -8.83 5.14 -3.10
CA LEU A 54 -7.43 5.00 -3.53
C LEU A 54 -6.94 3.55 -3.42
N ARG A 55 -7.18 2.92 -2.25
CA ARG A 55 -6.83 1.52 -2.03
C ARG A 55 -7.52 0.59 -3.03
N THR A 56 -8.82 0.83 -3.28
CA THR A 56 -9.62 0.02 -4.22
C THR A 56 -9.16 0.20 -5.67
N ALA A 57 -8.73 1.41 -6.03
CA ALA A 57 -8.14 1.70 -7.33
C ALA A 57 -6.69 1.17 -7.47
N GLY A 58 -6.07 0.71 -6.38
CA GLY A 58 -4.70 0.21 -6.36
C GLY A 58 -3.64 1.32 -6.45
N VAL A 59 -4.03 2.57 -6.21
CA VAL A 59 -3.16 3.75 -6.36
C VAL A 59 -2.37 3.93 -5.07
N HIS A 60 -1.04 3.93 -5.17
CA HIS A 60 -0.11 4.22 -4.07
C HIS A 60 -0.39 3.43 -2.78
N ASN A 61 -0.76 2.14 -2.91
CA ASN A 61 -1.15 1.30 -1.78
C ASN A 61 -0.15 1.36 -0.62
N ASP A 62 1.14 1.32 -0.93
CA ASP A 62 2.26 1.44 0.00
C ASP A 62 2.21 2.72 0.85
N MET A 63 1.75 3.84 0.29
CA MET A 63 1.64 5.12 0.99
C MET A 63 0.35 5.25 1.82
N LEU A 64 -0.61 4.34 1.63
CA LEU A 64 -1.87 4.34 2.38
C LEU A 64 -1.77 3.58 3.70
N PHE A 65 -0.69 2.82 3.91
CA PHE A 65 -0.48 2.07 5.13
C PHE A 65 0.39 2.83 6.13
N VAL A 66 0.05 2.70 7.40
CA VAL A 66 0.82 3.24 8.52
C VAL A 66 1.18 2.12 9.48
N GLU A 67 2.36 2.24 10.08
CA GLU A 67 2.80 1.35 11.15
C GLU A 67 1.90 1.50 12.38
N VAL A 68 1.46 0.38 12.94
CA VAL A 68 0.70 0.37 14.20
C VAL A 68 1.64 0.20 15.40
N SER A 69 1.14 0.52 16.60
CA SER A 69 1.95 0.36 17.81
C SER A 69 2.25 -1.13 18.07
N PRO A 70 3.39 -1.48 18.70
CA PRO A 70 3.72 -2.88 18.98
C PRO A 70 2.65 -3.65 19.76
N GLU A 71 1.90 -2.97 20.63
CA GLU A 71 0.80 -3.55 21.39
C GLU A 71 -0.39 -3.89 20.49
N GLN A 72 -0.71 -3.00 19.53
CA GLN A 72 -1.75 -3.23 18.54
C GLN A 72 -1.37 -4.37 17.58
N THR A 73 -0.10 -4.41 17.15
CA THR A 73 0.42 -5.51 16.34
C THR A 73 0.26 -6.84 17.06
N LEU A 74 0.68 -6.94 18.33
CA LEU A 74 0.60 -8.18 19.08
C LEU A 74 -0.87 -8.65 19.23
N ALA A 75 -1.77 -7.74 19.60
CA ALA A 75 -3.18 -8.04 19.74
C ALA A 75 -3.80 -8.55 18.43
N ALA A 76 -3.51 -7.86 17.31
CA ALA A 76 -3.99 -8.24 15.99
C ALA A 76 -3.41 -9.58 15.52
N VAL A 77 -2.14 -9.84 15.80
CA VAL A 77 -1.49 -11.13 15.49
C VAL A 77 -2.15 -12.27 16.27
N ILE A 78 -2.41 -12.08 17.57
CA ILE A 78 -3.08 -13.08 18.41
C ILE A 78 -4.49 -13.37 17.90
N GLU A 79 -5.28 -12.34 17.64
CA GLU A 79 -6.63 -12.50 17.07
C GLU A 79 -6.58 -13.23 15.72
N HIS A 80 -5.63 -12.87 14.86
CA HIS A 80 -5.45 -13.52 13.58
C HIS A 80 -5.12 -15.01 13.73
N MET A 81 -4.20 -15.36 14.63
CA MET A 81 -3.84 -16.75 14.91
C MET A 81 -5.02 -17.58 15.42
N GLU A 82 -5.86 -17.01 16.30
CA GLU A 82 -7.06 -17.69 16.81
C GLU A 82 -8.11 -17.94 15.71
N SER A 83 -8.13 -17.10 14.68
CA SER A 83 -9.06 -17.22 13.54
C SER A 83 -8.61 -18.18 12.44
N TYR A 84 -7.30 -18.49 12.37
CA TYR A 84 -6.70 -19.24 11.28
C TYR A 84 -6.54 -20.73 11.60
N SER A 85 -6.73 -21.60 10.60
CA SER A 85 -6.45 -23.01 10.75
C SER A 85 -4.95 -23.27 10.61
N LEU A 86 -4.25 -23.37 11.73
CA LEU A 86 -2.81 -23.66 11.80
C LEU A 86 -2.52 -25.17 11.77
N SER A 87 -1.27 -25.55 11.50
CA SER A 87 -0.81 -26.93 11.71
C SER A 87 -0.87 -27.28 13.21
N ALA A 88 -0.91 -28.56 13.58
CA ALA A 88 -1.02 -28.97 14.98
C ALA A 88 0.11 -28.43 15.88
N GLU A 89 1.33 -28.29 15.34
CA GLU A 89 2.47 -27.71 16.06
C GLU A 89 2.34 -26.19 16.22
N ASN A 90 1.83 -25.50 15.20
CA ASN A 90 1.65 -24.04 15.22
C ASN A 90 0.42 -23.61 16.03
N ASP A 91 -0.64 -24.43 16.06
CA ASP A 91 -1.83 -24.21 16.88
C ASP A 91 -1.48 -24.28 18.38
N LEU A 92 -0.55 -25.16 18.78
CA LEU A 92 -0.04 -25.19 20.14
C LEU A 92 0.69 -23.88 20.49
N ALA A 93 1.59 -23.42 19.61
CA ALA A 93 2.34 -22.18 19.80
C ALA A 93 1.41 -20.96 19.93
N ALA A 94 0.40 -20.86 19.06
CA ALA A 94 -0.60 -19.79 19.08
C ALA A 94 -1.42 -19.78 20.38
N ARG A 95 -1.91 -20.94 20.83
CA ARG A 95 -2.69 -21.05 22.07
C ARG A 95 -1.88 -20.72 23.31
N GLU A 96 -0.62 -21.16 23.38
CA GLU A 96 0.25 -20.83 24.50
C GLU A 96 0.60 -19.35 24.51
N LEU A 97 0.87 -18.75 23.35
CA LEU A 97 1.13 -17.31 23.24
C LEU A 97 -0.08 -16.47 23.67
N ALA A 98 -1.28 -16.83 23.23
CA ALA A 98 -2.52 -16.17 23.63
C ALA A 98 -2.80 -16.32 25.13
N ALA A 99 -2.51 -17.50 25.71
CA ALA A 99 -2.66 -17.73 27.14
C ALA A 99 -1.65 -16.91 27.97
N GLU A 100 -0.41 -16.80 27.51
CA GLU A 100 0.64 -16.02 28.19
C GLU A 100 0.36 -14.52 28.11
N GLU A 101 -0.09 -14.00 26.95
CA GLU A 101 -0.51 -12.60 26.82
C GLU A 101 -1.65 -12.28 27.80
N LYS A 102 -2.67 -13.12 27.87
CA LYS A 102 -3.82 -12.94 28.77
C LYS A 102 -3.44 -12.97 30.25
N ASN A 103 -2.44 -13.76 30.63
CA ASN A 103 -2.05 -13.94 32.02
C ASN A 103 -1.04 -12.88 32.50
N GLN A 104 -0.13 -12.44 31.63
CA GLN A 104 1.03 -11.63 32.03
C GLN A 104 1.09 -10.26 31.36
N GLY A 105 0.34 -10.03 30.27
CA GLY A 105 0.45 -8.83 29.45
C GLY A 105 1.81 -8.75 28.77
N LEU A 106 2.01 -9.55 27.73
CA LEU A 106 3.28 -9.61 27.01
C LEU A 106 3.48 -8.38 26.12
N SER A 107 4.72 -7.92 26.01
CA SER A 107 5.12 -7.04 24.90
C SER A 107 5.42 -7.84 23.62
N LEU A 108 5.35 -7.19 22.46
CA LEU A 108 5.69 -7.83 21.18
C LEU A 108 7.12 -8.42 21.16
N GLN A 109 8.07 -7.76 21.83
CA GLN A 109 9.46 -8.25 21.94
C GLN A 109 9.56 -9.50 22.82
N GLU A 110 8.78 -9.58 23.90
CA GLU A 110 8.76 -10.75 24.76
C GLU A 110 8.06 -11.93 24.08
N ALA A 111 6.99 -11.66 23.33
CA ALA A 111 6.32 -12.64 22.47
C ALA A 111 7.29 -13.18 21.40
N ASP A 112 7.99 -12.30 20.67
CA ASP A 112 8.97 -12.71 19.65
C ASP A 112 10.09 -13.57 20.25
N ARG A 113 10.63 -13.17 21.42
CA ARG A 113 11.62 -13.98 22.14
C ARG A 113 11.08 -15.36 22.50
N LEU A 114 9.86 -15.43 23.05
CA LEU A 114 9.24 -16.68 23.45
C LEU A 114 9.03 -17.63 22.26
N ILE A 115 8.56 -17.11 21.12
CA ILE A 115 8.39 -17.88 19.89
C ILE A 115 9.73 -18.43 19.39
N ARG A 116 10.78 -17.60 19.35
CA ARG A 116 12.11 -18.04 18.89
C ARG A 116 12.74 -19.08 19.81
N GLU A 117 12.54 -18.97 21.12
CA GLU A 117 13.12 -19.90 22.10
C GLU A 117 12.35 -21.23 22.20
N ARG A 118 11.01 -21.20 22.20
CA ARG A 118 10.17 -22.37 22.46
C ARG A 118 9.59 -23.02 21.20
N TYR A 119 9.35 -22.25 20.15
CA TYR A 119 8.68 -22.71 18.92
C TYR A 119 9.46 -22.31 17.66
N PRO A 120 10.71 -22.78 17.50
CA PRO A 120 11.57 -22.36 16.38
C PRO A 120 10.97 -22.69 14.99
N SER A 121 10.12 -23.72 14.89
CA SER A 121 9.39 -24.05 13.66
C SER A 121 8.29 -23.06 13.29
N PHE A 122 7.79 -22.30 14.28
CA PHE A 122 6.73 -21.31 14.09
C PHE A 122 7.27 -19.92 13.70
N VAL A 123 8.55 -19.64 13.94
CA VAL A 123 9.20 -18.34 13.68
C VAL A 123 8.91 -17.77 12.28
N PRO A 124 9.00 -18.55 11.18
CA PRO A 124 8.71 -18.00 9.85
C PRO A 124 7.26 -17.53 9.69
N GLN A 125 6.31 -18.25 10.29
CA GLN A 125 4.89 -17.89 10.24
C GLN A 125 4.59 -16.68 11.15
N TRP A 126 5.24 -16.63 12.31
CA TRP A 126 5.17 -15.49 13.24
C TRP A 126 5.66 -14.19 12.58
N GLU A 127 6.82 -14.22 11.91
CA GLU A 127 7.37 -13.04 11.22
C GLU A 127 6.39 -12.52 10.15
N ILE A 128 5.77 -13.42 9.38
CA ILE A 128 4.73 -13.06 8.40
C ILE A 128 3.55 -12.38 9.10
N PHE A 129 3.04 -12.94 10.20
CA PHE A 129 1.92 -12.32 10.90
C PHE A 129 2.26 -10.95 11.47
N VAL A 130 3.44 -10.79 12.06
CA VAL A 130 3.88 -9.48 12.58
C VAL A 130 4.03 -8.46 11.46
N GLU A 131 4.57 -8.85 10.29
CA GLU A 131 4.69 -7.96 9.14
C GLU A 131 3.31 -7.59 8.55
N GLU A 132 2.43 -8.57 8.36
CA GLU A 132 1.09 -8.34 7.80
C GLU A 132 0.18 -7.50 8.71
N GLN A 133 0.29 -7.69 10.03
CA GLN A 133 -0.53 -6.97 11.02
C GLN A 133 0.19 -5.75 11.61
N GLY A 134 1.47 -5.57 11.31
CA GLY A 134 2.25 -4.39 11.69
C GLY A 134 1.85 -3.13 10.94
N HIS A 135 0.98 -3.27 9.94
CA HIS A 135 0.49 -2.18 9.12
C HIS A 135 -1.04 -2.16 9.08
N ARG A 136 -1.62 -0.95 9.13
CA ARG A 136 -3.05 -0.73 8.90
C ARG A 136 -3.27 0.36 7.87
N LEU A 137 -4.48 0.42 7.31
CA LEU A 137 -4.90 1.58 6.54
C LEU A 137 -4.85 2.81 7.45
N GLY A 138 -4.09 3.82 7.05
CA GLY A 138 -3.99 5.10 7.76
C GLY A 138 -5.28 5.91 7.63
N THR A 139 -5.44 6.90 8.51
CA THR A 139 -6.49 7.92 8.36
C THR A 139 -6.02 9.04 7.43
N GLY A 140 -6.94 9.91 7.00
CA GLY A 140 -6.61 11.10 6.22
C GLY A 140 -5.54 11.96 6.91
N GLU A 141 -5.64 12.17 8.23
CA GLU A 141 -4.66 12.96 9.00
C GLU A 141 -3.24 12.36 8.98
N GLU A 142 -3.14 11.03 8.96
CA GLU A 142 -1.86 10.31 8.97
C GLU A 142 -1.22 10.23 7.58
N ILE A 143 -2.06 10.06 6.54
CA ILE A 143 -1.60 9.81 5.16
C ILE A 143 -1.39 11.10 4.37
N VAL A 144 -2.21 12.14 4.58
CA VAL A 144 -2.08 13.46 3.92
C VAL A 144 -0.64 14.00 3.94
N PRO A 145 0.10 14.04 5.08
CA PRO A 145 1.47 14.53 5.08
C PRO A 145 2.42 13.66 4.25
N VAL A 146 2.19 12.34 4.19
CA VAL A 146 2.99 11.40 3.37
C VAL A 146 2.81 11.73 1.88
N PHE A 147 1.56 11.92 1.46
CA PHE A 147 1.24 12.29 0.07
C PHE A 147 1.80 13.66 -0.30
N ARG A 148 1.62 14.68 0.56
CA ARG A 148 2.18 16.02 0.33
C ARG A 148 3.71 16.01 0.21
N SER A 149 4.38 15.24 1.08
CA SER A 149 5.83 15.06 1.01
C SER A 149 6.26 14.36 -0.29
N TYR A 150 5.49 13.38 -0.77
CA TYR A 150 5.82 12.64 -1.99
C TYR A 150 5.65 13.51 -3.25
N TYR A 151 4.60 14.32 -3.32
CA TYR A 151 4.32 15.18 -4.47
C TYR A 151 5.01 16.55 -4.43
N GLY A 152 5.79 16.83 -3.40
CA GLY A 152 6.73 17.95 -3.38
C GLY A 152 6.16 19.28 -2.89
N GLU A 153 5.10 19.28 -2.08
CA GLU A 153 4.73 20.48 -1.31
C GLU A 153 5.67 20.61 -0.10
N HIS A 154 6.78 21.33 -0.31
CA HIS A 154 7.57 21.95 0.76
C HIS A 154 7.02 23.34 1.11
#